data_AF-A0A3S4CIN1-F1
#
_entry.id   AF-A0A3S4CIN1-F1
#
_cell.length_a   1.000
_cell.length_b   1.000
_cell.length_c   1.000
_cell.angle_alpha   90.00
_cell.angle_beta   90.00
_cell.angle_gamma   90.00
#
_symmetry.space_group_name_H-M   'P 1'
#
loop_
_entity.id
_entity.type
_entity.pdbx_description
1 polymer ?
#
loop_
_entity_poly.entity_id
_entity_poly.type
_entity_poly.pdbx_seq_one_letter_code
_entity_poly.pdbx_strand_id
1 'polypeptide(L)'
;MAFGGLFSTDIAIDLGTANTLIYVKGKGIILNEPSVVAYHVKDGKRQVLAVGEDAKLMLGRTPGSIEAIRPMREGVIADFDSAEQMIKHFIKKVFKRSGFSKPKVIVCVPHGATPVEKRAIRQSVLSAGARKAGLIAEPIAAAIGAGMPITEPTGSMVVDIGGGTTEVAVLSLGDVVYARSVRIGGDRMDEAIINYLRRNQNMLIGESTAERVKTSIGTARMPDDGRGATIMVRGRDLLNGIPKEIEISQAMVAEALAEPMQAICEAVMVALEATPPDLAADIVDRGVILTGGGAMLGDLDLALREQTGLSITLADQPMNCVALGTGKALEYEKQLRHVIDYDS
;
A
#
# COMPACT_ATOMS: atom_id res chain seq x y z
N MET A 1 14.76 45.28 0.15
CA MET A 1 13.44 44.60 0.11
C MET A 1 13.57 43.39 -0.80
N ALA A 2 13.57 42.18 -0.23
CA ALA A 2 13.34 40.96 -0.98
C ALA A 2 12.16 40.28 -0.28
N PHE A 3 11.02 40.26 -0.96
CA PHE A 3 9.76 39.74 -0.45
C PHE A 3 9.92 38.27 -0.10
N GLY A 4 9.68 37.93 1.17
CA GLY A 4 9.51 36.54 1.61
C GLY A 4 8.28 35.97 0.91
N GLY A 5 8.50 35.12 -0.09
CA GLY A 5 7.44 34.31 -0.67
C GLY A 5 6.82 33.46 0.43
N LEU A 6 5.51 33.58 0.63
CA LEU A 6 4.72 32.68 1.45
C LEU A 6 5.06 31.23 1.04
N PHE A 7 5.70 30.47 1.92
CA PHE A 7 5.92 29.04 1.72
C PHE A 7 4.55 28.37 1.59
N SER A 8 4.13 28.06 0.36
CA SER A 8 2.96 27.22 0.13
C SER A 8 3.32 25.82 0.64
N THR A 9 2.54 25.34 1.61
CA THR A 9 2.75 24.05 2.24
C THR A 9 1.91 22.98 1.54
N ASP A 10 2.09 22.84 0.23
CA ASP A 10 1.36 21.81 -0.51
C ASP A 10 1.89 20.42 -0.13
N ILE A 11 1.00 19.42 -0.17
CA ILE A 11 1.32 18.05 0.23
C ILE A 11 0.88 17.03 -0.79
N ALA A 12 1.55 15.89 -0.76
CA ALA A 12 1.20 14.68 -1.46
C ALA A 12 0.88 13.61 -0.41
N ILE A 13 -0.21 12.88 -0.59
CA ILE A 13 -0.65 11.83 0.33
C ILE A 13 -0.75 10.52 -0.44
N ASP A 14 -0.09 9.50 0.08
CA ASP A 14 -0.36 8.11 -0.26
C ASP A 14 -1.31 7.55 0.81
N LEU A 15 -2.56 7.25 0.41
CA LEU A 15 -3.60 6.69 1.29
C LEU A 15 -3.65 5.17 1.18
N GLY A 16 -2.56 4.52 1.57
CA GLY A 16 -2.47 3.06 1.56
C GLY A 16 -3.41 2.39 2.57
N THR A 17 -3.77 1.14 2.29
CA THR A 17 -4.63 0.34 3.20
C THR A 17 -3.95 0.01 4.52
N ALA A 18 -2.62 -0.08 4.53
CA ALA A 18 -1.83 -0.42 5.71
C ALA A 18 -1.17 0.81 6.33
N ASN A 19 -0.57 1.69 5.51
CA ASN A 19 0.13 2.90 5.94
C ASN A 19 -0.30 4.10 5.12
N THR A 20 -0.30 5.27 5.74
CA THR A 20 -0.48 6.57 5.10
C THR A 20 0.85 7.31 5.15
N LEU A 21 1.32 7.79 3.99
CA LEU A 21 2.53 8.58 3.89
C LEU A 21 2.19 10.00 3.44
N ILE A 22 2.85 11.00 4.03
CA ILE A 22 2.71 12.40 3.60
C ILE A 22 4.08 12.94 3.19
N TYR A 23 4.15 13.36 1.92
CA TYR A 23 5.24 14.15 1.37
C TYR A 23 4.88 15.63 1.41
N VAL A 24 5.80 16.48 1.86
CA VAL A 24 5.65 17.94 1.81
C VAL A 24 6.59 18.53 0.80
N LYS A 25 6.04 19.42 -0.04
CA LYS A 25 6.80 20.14 -1.07
C LYS A 25 8.06 20.78 -0.50
N GLY A 26 9.21 20.48 -1.09
CA GLY A 26 10.53 20.94 -0.66
C GLY A 26 11.09 20.30 0.62
N LYS A 27 10.40 19.32 1.22
CA LYS A 27 10.84 18.65 2.47
C LYS A 27 11.01 17.13 2.36
N GLY A 28 10.33 16.48 1.41
CA GLY A 28 10.31 15.02 1.34
C GLY A 28 9.17 14.39 2.14
N ILE A 29 9.27 13.09 2.39
CA ILE A 29 8.34 12.34 3.25
C ILE A 29 8.59 12.74 4.70
N ILE A 30 7.56 13.22 5.38
CA ILE A 30 7.65 13.68 6.78
C ILE A 30 6.69 12.95 7.71
N LEU A 31 5.79 12.13 7.17
CA LEU A 31 4.88 11.27 7.92
C LEU A 31 4.83 9.91 7.22
N ASN A 32 4.92 8.85 8.02
CA ASN A 32 4.67 7.47 7.63
C ASN A 32 4.06 6.80 8.86
N GLU A 33 2.74 6.59 8.85
CA GLU A 33 2.02 6.02 9.98
C GLU A 33 0.94 5.04 9.52
N PRO A 34 0.59 4.04 10.35
CA PRO A 34 -0.49 3.11 10.05
C PRO A 34 -1.82 3.80 9.72
N SER A 35 -2.52 3.27 8.73
CA SER A 35 -3.87 3.71 8.35
C SER A 35 -4.92 3.15 9.32
N VAL A 36 -4.87 3.57 10.59
CA VAL A 36 -5.72 3.05 11.68
C VAL A 36 -6.26 4.20 12.52
N VAL A 37 -7.55 4.11 12.88
CA VAL A 37 -8.22 5.02 13.82
C VAL A 37 -8.83 4.20 14.94
N ALA A 38 -8.57 4.60 16.18
CA ALA A 38 -9.21 4.04 17.37
C ALA A 38 -10.26 5.00 17.91
N TYR A 39 -11.43 4.47 18.25
CA TYR A 39 -12.54 5.19 18.83
C TYR A 39 -12.86 4.67 20.22
N HIS A 40 -13.17 5.57 21.14
CA HIS A 40 -13.92 5.23 22.33
C HIS A 40 -15.42 5.34 22.02
N VAL A 41 -16.16 4.26 22.27
CA VAL A 41 -17.59 4.17 21.99
C VAL A 41 -18.36 4.30 23.29
N LYS A 42 -19.13 5.39 23.43
CA LYS A 42 -19.99 5.64 24.59
C LYS A 42 -21.36 6.11 24.14
N ASP A 43 -22.42 5.47 24.63
CA ASP A 43 -23.82 5.80 24.31
C ASP A 43 -24.10 5.83 22.79
N GLY A 44 -23.47 4.92 22.03
CA GLY A 44 -23.57 4.85 20.56
C GLY A 44 -22.79 5.94 19.81
N LYS A 45 -22.04 6.81 20.51
CA LYS A 45 -21.21 7.86 19.90
C LYS A 45 -19.75 7.44 19.87
N ARG A 46 -19.13 7.55 18.69
CA ARG A 46 -17.70 7.36 18.46
C ARG A 46 -16.94 8.66 18.76
N GLN A 47 -15.95 8.59 19.64
CA GLN A 47 -14.99 9.68 19.89
C GLN A 47 -13.58 9.20 19.54
N VAL A 48 -12.86 9.95 18.70
CA VAL A 48 -11.49 9.59 18.29
C VAL A 48 -10.61 9.53 19.53
N LEU A 49 -10.03 8.37 19.80
CA LEU A 49 -9.10 8.12 20.89
C LEU A 49 -7.65 8.24 20.42
N ALA A 50 -7.33 7.61 19.30
CA ALA A 50 -5.98 7.61 18.71
C ALA A 50 -6.05 7.45 17.19
N VAL A 51 -4.98 7.83 16.49
CA VAL A 51 -4.78 7.66 15.05
C VAL A 51 -3.32 7.26 14.81
N GLY A 52 -3.05 6.44 13.80
CA GLY A 52 -1.67 6.06 13.45
C GLY A 52 -1.14 4.94 14.33
N GLU A 53 0.11 5.08 14.77
CA GLU A 53 0.83 4.06 15.54
C GLU A 53 0.10 3.67 16.84
N ASP A 54 -0.37 4.68 17.59
CA ASP A 54 -1.09 4.46 18.85
C ASP A 54 -2.38 3.66 18.62
N ALA A 55 -3.06 3.89 17.49
CA ALA A 55 -4.26 3.13 17.13
C ALA A 55 -3.91 1.71 16.64
N LYS A 56 -2.81 1.52 15.91
CA LYS A 56 -2.34 0.19 15.46
C LYS A 56 -2.05 -0.73 16.65
N LEU A 57 -1.48 -0.21 17.74
CA LEU A 57 -1.22 -0.98 18.97
C LEU A 57 -2.49 -1.55 19.64
N MET A 58 -3.65 -0.96 19.35
CA MET A 58 -4.94 -1.38 19.90
C MET A 58 -5.62 -2.49 19.07
N LEU A 59 -5.22 -2.70 17.81
CA LEU A 59 -5.85 -3.70 16.94
C LEU A 59 -5.79 -5.12 17.54
N GLY A 60 -6.94 -5.79 17.59
CA GLY A 60 -7.09 -7.12 18.19
C GLY A 60 -6.91 -7.18 19.71
N ARG A 61 -6.76 -6.03 20.38
CA ARG A 61 -6.54 -5.91 21.84
C ARG A 61 -7.56 -4.98 22.51
N THR A 62 -8.60 -4.56 21.81
CA THR A 62 -9.57 -3.60 22.34
C THR A 62 -10.55 -4.25 23.35
N PRO A 63 -10.88 -3.57 24.47
CA PRO A 63 -12.07 -3.90 25.25
C PRO A 63 -13.34 -3.51 24.46
N GLY A 64 -14.51 -3.96 24.92
CA GLY A 64 -15.78 -3.69 24.23
C GLY A 64 -16.16 -2.20 24.07
N SER A 65 -15.51 -1.29 24.81
CA SER A 65 -15.72 0.16 24.69
C SER A 65 -14.77 0.84 23.70
N ILE A 66 -13.82 0.12 23.10
CA ILE A 66 -12.86 0.66 22.13
C ILE A 66 -13.00 -0.10 20.81
N GLU A 67 -13.04 0.64 19.72
CA GLU A 67 -13.12 0.11 18.35
C GLU A 67 -11.91 0.63 17.57
N ALA A 68 -11.06 -0.26 17.04
CA ALA A 68 -9.94 0.09 16.17
C ALA A 68 -10.29 -0.31 14.73
N ILE A 69 -10.23 0.67 13.82
CA ILE A 69 -10.74 0.57 12.45
C ILE A 69 -9.62 0.92 11.47
N ARG A 70 -9.46 0.11 10.42
CA ARG A 70 -8.73 0.46 9.20
C ARG A 70 -9.73 1.05 8.19
N PRO A 71 -9.77 2.38 7.99
CA PRO A 71 -10.77 2.99 7.12
C PRO A 71 -10.57 2.70 5.63
N MET A 72 -9.35 2.33 5.26
CA MET A 72 -8.95 1.97 3.91
C MET A 72 -8.86 0.45 3.81
N ARG A 73 -9.54 -0.17 2.84
CA ARG A 73 -9.50 -1.63 2.60
C ARG A 73 -9.55 -1.92 1.10
N GLU A 74 -8.72 -2.83 0.62
CA GLU A 74 -8.66 -3.22 -0.81
C GLU A 74 -8.58 -2.01 -1.76
N GLY A 75 -7.80 -0.99 -1.38
CA GLY A 75 -7.58 0.24 -2.16
C GLY A 75 -8.69 1.29 -2.05
N VAL A 76 -9.77 1.02 -1.31
CA VAL A 76 -10.97 1.88 -1.28
C VAL A 76 -11.31 2.36 0.13
N ILE A 77 -12.10 3.42 0.24
CA ILE A 77 -12.61 3.92 1.53
C ILE A 77 -13.78 3.01 1.96
N ALA A 78 -13.55 2.22 3.01
CA ALA A 78 -14.57 1.37 3.63
C ALA A 78 -15.37 2.08 4.73
N ASP A 79 -14.74 3.03 5.44
CA ASP A 79 -15.39 3.87 6.45
C ASP A 79 -15.00 5.35 6.23
N PHE A 80 -15.95 6.12 5.70
CA PHE A 80 -15.74 7.51 5.27
C PHE A 80 -15.42 8.45 6.44
N ASP A 81 -16.18 8.33 7.52
CA ASP A 81 -16.00 9.17 8.70
C ASP A 81 -14.62 8.95 9.30
N SER A 82 -14.19 7.69 9.36
CA SER A 82 -12.88 7.30 9.86
C SER A 82 -11.75 7.74 8.94
N ALA A 83 -11.90 7.62 7.62
CA ALA A 83 -10.94 8.15 6.65
C ALA A 83 -10.77 9.67 6.78
N GLU A 84 -11.87 10.43 6.92
CA GLU A 84 -11.80 11.88 7.11
C GLU A 84 -11.07 12.24 8.41
N GLN A 85 -11.41 11.60 9.54
CA GLN A 85 -10.72 11.88 10.81
C GLN A 85 -9.23 11.55 10.74
N MET A 86 -8.87 10.46 10.07
CA MET A 86 -7.49 10.05 9.87
C MET A 86 -6.70 11.09 9.05
N ILE A 87 -7.21 11.46 7.87
CA ILE A 87 -6.58 12.46 7.00
C ILE A 87 -6.44 13.79 7.73
N LYS A 88 -7.50 14.24 8.40
CA LYS A 88 -7.51 15.47 9.19
C LYS A 88 -6.49 15.44 10.33
N HIS A 89 -6.32 14.31 10.99
CA HIS A 89 -5.31 14.13 12.03
C HIS A 89 -3.90 14.26 11.44
N PHE A 90 -3.59 13.52 10.37
CA PHE A 90 -2.26 13.54 9.76
C PHE A 90 -1.89 14.91 9.18
N ILE A 91 -2.81 15.59 8.49
CA ILE A 91 -2.60 16.97 8.01
C ILE A 91 -2.29 17.92 9.17
N LYS A 92 -3.04 17.83 10.28
CA LYS A 92 -2.78 18.64 11.49
C LYS A 92 -1.44 18.32 12.14
N LYS A 93 -1.06 17.03 12.18
CA LYS A 93 0.20 16.56 12.76
C LYS A 93 1.41 17.12 12.00
N VAL A 94 1.30 17.19 10.67
CA VAL A 94 2.29 17.78 9.77
C VAL A 94 2.41 19.30 9.94
N PHE A 95 1.31 20.04 10.07
CA PHE A 95 1.32 21.51 10.01
C PHE A 95 1.36 22.27 11.36
N LYS A 96 1.50 21.55 12.49
CA LYS A 96 1.68 22.08 13.86
C LYS A 96 1.38 23.60 14.01
N ARG A 97 0.10 23.96 14.17
CA ARG A 97 -0.40 25.31 14.54
C ARG A 97 0.03 26.51 13.66
N SER A 98 0.65 26.32 12.50
CA SER A 98 1.11 27.44 11.66
C SER A 98 0.06 27.87 10.61
N GLY A 99 -0.47 29.09 10.81
CA GLY A 99 -0.92 30.07 9.79
C GLY A 99 -1.78 29.63 8.60
N PHE A 100 -3.09 29.87 8.69
CA PHE A 100 -4.13 30.24 7.68
C PHE A 100 -4.15 29.71 6.21
N SER A 101 -3.10 29.14 5.63
CA SER A 101 -3.15 28.67 4.24
C SER A 101 -3.58 27.20 4.16
N LYS A 102 -4.79 26.98 3.65
CA LYS A 102 -5.27 25.64 3.29
C LYS A 102 -4.37 25.06 2.18
N PRO A 103 -3.75 23.88 2.37
CA PRO A 103 -2.82 23.33 1.41
C PRO A 103 -3.56 22.84 0.15
N LYS A 104 -2.85 22.81 -0.99
CA LYS A 104 -3.24 21.93 -2.09
C LYS A 104 -2.70 20.54 -1.78
N VAL A 105 -3.50 19.53 -2.09
CA VAL A 105 -3.20 18.13 -1.84
C VAL A 105 -3.25 17.37 -3.17
N ILE A 106 -2.26 16.53 -3.43
CA ILE A 106 -2.35 15.47 -4.44
C ILE A 106 -2.44 14.14 -3.69
N VAL A 107 -3.38 13.29 -4.08
CA VAL A 107 -3.61 11.99 -3.44
C VAL A 107 -3.46 10.88 -4.46
N CYS A 108 -2.71 9.85 -4.08
CA CYS A 108 -2.64 8.62 -4.84
C CYS A 108 -3.94 7.82 -4.73
N VAL A 109 -4.45 7.31 -5.85
CA VAL A 109 -5.61 6.41 -5.90
C VAL A 109 -5.33 5.20 -6.78
N PRO A 110 -5.85 4.00 -6.44
CA PRO A 110 -5.72 2.83 -7.29
C PRO A 110 -6.24 3.11 -8.70
N HIS A 111 -5.63 2.50 -9.72
CA HIS A 111 -6.08 2.73 -11.10
C HIS A 111 -7.53 2.28 -11.28
N GLY A 112 -7.89 1.14 -10.67
CA GLY A 112 -9.24 0.56 -10.70
C GLY A 112 -10.30 1.29 -9.87
N ALA A 113 -9.96 2.40 -9.20
CA ALA A 113 -10.93 3.13 -8.38
C ALA A 113 -12.10 3.69 -9.21
N THR A 114 -13.31 3.36 -8.79
CA THR A 114 -14.55 3.84 -9.41
C THR A 114 -14.70 5.36 -9.27
N PRO A 115 -15.50 6.03 -10.12
CA PRO A 115 -15.77 7.46 -9.96
C PRO A 115 -16.34 7.83 -8.57
N VAL A 116 -17.10 6.93 -7.95
CA VAL A 116 -17.64 7.12 -6.59
C VAL A 116 -16.52 7.11 -5.56
N GLU A 117 -15.57 6.18 -5.65
CA GLU A 117 -14.40 6.09 -4.76
C GLU A 117 -13.44 7.27 -4.95
N LYS A 118 -13.18 7.69 -6.20
CA LYS A 118 -12.37 8.89 -6.49
C LYS A 118 -13.00 10.14 -5.88
N ARG A 119 -14.31 10.32 -6.04
CA ARG A 119 -15.07 11.42 -5.43
C ARG A 119 -15.04 11.36 -3.90
N ALA A 120 -15.16 10.17 -3.32
CA ALA A 120 -15.07 9.94 -1.89
C ALA A 120 -13.74 10.44 -1.32
N ILE A 121 -12.63 9.99 -1.90
CA ILE A 121 -11.27 10.38 -1.49
C ILE A 121 -11.10 11.89 -1.61
N ARG A 122 -11.50 12.47 -2.74
CA ARG A 122 -11.41 13.92 -2.94
C ARG A 122 -12.20 14.69 -1.88
N GLN A 123 -13.42 14.25 -1.57
CA GLN A 123 -14.26 14.90 -0.57
C GLN A 123 -13.65 14.80 0.83
N SER A 124 -13.12 13.64 1.24
CA SER A 124 -12.47 13.48 2.54
C SER A 124 -11.26 14.42 2.69
N VAL A 125 -10.49 14.61 1.63
CA VAL A 125 -9.33 15.52 1.61
C VAL A 125 -9.76 16.99 1.71
N LEU A 126 -10.80 17.39 0.99
CA LEU A 126 -11.36 18.75 1.07
C LEU A 126 -11.97 19.03 2.45
N SER A 127 -12.77 18.10 3.00
CA SER A 127 -13.33 18.18 4.35
C SER A 127 -12.25 18.22 5.43
N ALA A 128 -11.12 17.54 5.21
CA ALA A 128 -9.96 17.58 6.11
C ALA A 128 -9.22 18.93 6.11
N GLY A 129 -9.56 19.86 5.21
CA GLY A 129 -9.07 21.24 5.22
C GLY A 129 -8.24 21.65 4.00
N ALA A 130 -8.14 20.81 2.97
CA ALA A 130 -7.47 21.16 1.73
C ALA A 130 -8.24 22.26 0.96
N ARG A 131 -7.50 23.10 0.23
CA ARG A 131 -8.08 24.08 -0.71
C ARG A 131 -8.41 23.44 -2.06
N LYS A 132 -7.59 22.49 -2.47
CA LYS A 132 -7.69 21.77 -3.74
C LYS A 132 -7.18 20.35 -3.53
N ALA A 133 -7.84 19.38 -4.14
CA ALA A 133 -7.50 17.97 -4.05
C ALA A 133 -7.39 17.40 -5.47
N GLY A 134 -6.18 17.01 -5.87
CA GLY A 134 -5.90 16.33 -7.14
C GLY A 134 -5.67 14.86 -6.88
N LEU A 135 -6.01 14.02 -7.86
CA LEU A 135 -5.80 12.58 -7.80
C LEU A 135 -4.75 12.18 -8.84
N ILE A 136 -3.86 11.26 -8.49
CA ILE A 136 -2.91 10.62 -9.40
C ILE A 136 -3.08 9.12 -9.30
N ALA A 137 -2.99 8.41 -10.43
CA ALA A 137 -3.05 6.97 -10.44
C ALA A 137 -1.81 6.35 -9.76
N GLU A 138 -2.05 5.38 -8.87
CA GLU A 138 -1.03 4.63 -8.13
C GLU A 138 0.08 4.05 -9.00
N PRO A 139 -0.18 3.34 -10.11
CA PRO A 139 0.91 2.85 -10.95
C PRO A 139 1.80 3.95 -11.54
N ILE A 140 1.23 5.12 -11.86
CA ILE A 140 2.02 6.27 -12.34
C ILE A 140 2.89 6.80 -11.20
N ALA A 141 2.32 6.99 -10.01
CA ALA A 141 3.05 7.44 -8.84
C ALA A 141 4.17 6.45 -8.46
N ALA A 142 3.89 5.15 -8.43
CA ALA A 142 4.86 4.09 -8.16
C ALA A 142 6.04 4.16 -9.14
N ALA A 143 5.77 4.26 -10.44
CA ALA A 143 6.82 4.30 -11.46
C ALA A 143 7.67 5.58 -11.40
N ILE A 144 7.06 6.75 -11.17
CA ILE A 144 7.80 8.02 -10.96
C ILE A 144 8.66 7.91 -9.69
N GLY A 145 8.13 7.29 -8.64
CA GLY A 145 8.83 7.02 -7.39
C GLY A 145 10.05 6.15 -7.57
N ALA A 146 9.90 5.05 -8.32
CA ALA A 146 10.94 4.10 -8.66
C ALA A 146 11.97 4.62 -9.67
N GLY A 147 11.79 5.83 -10.22
CA GLY A 147 12.74 6.44 -11.15
C GLY A 147 12.67 5.87 -12.57
N MET A 148 11.53 5.28 -12.94
CA MET A 148 11.33 4.69 -14.26
C MET A 148 11.23 5.76 -15.37
N PRO A 149 11.74 5.50 -16.59
CA PRO A 149 11.70 6.43 -17.71
C PRO A 149 10.33 6.45 -18.40
N ILE A 150 9.26 6.73 -17.66
CA ILE A 150 7.88 6.54 -18.15
C ILE A 150 7.47 7.48 -19.28
N THR A 151 8.20 8.57 -19.52
CA THR A 151 7.94 9.53 -20.61
C THR A 151 8.57 9.13 -21.94
N GLU A 152 9.44 8.12 -21.95
CA GLU A 152 10.04 7.59 -23.17
C GLU A 152 9.01 6.77 -23.96
N PRO A 153 9.15 6.67 -25.31
CA PRO A 153 8.31 5.81 -26.14
C PRO A 153 8.72 4.32 -26.01
N THR A 154 8.85 3.83 -24.77
CA THR A 154 9.29 2.47 -24.46
C THR A 154 8.41 1.85 -23.38
N GLY A 155 8.10 0.57 -23.50
CA GLY A 155 7.33 -0.18 -22.51
C GLY A 155 8.06 -0.26 -21.17
N SER A 156 7.39 0.19 -20.11
CA SER A 156 7.87 0.10 -18.73
C SER A 156 6.82 -0.59 -17.86
N MET A 157 7.14 -1.75 -17.29
CA MET A 157 6.22 -2.47 -16.41
C MET A 157 6.56 -2.24 -14.93
N VAL A 158 5.55 -1.84 -14.16
CA VAL A 158 5.61 -1.72 -12.70
C VAL A 158 4.58 -2.64 -12.05
N VAL A 159 4.97 -3.29 -10.96
CA VAL A 159 4.09 -4.11 -10.13
C VAL A 159 4.18 -3.62 -8.69
N ASP A 160 3.15 -2.92 -8.24
CA ASP A 160 3.06 -2.36 -6.90
C ASP A 160 2.24 -3.27 -5.99
N ILE A 161 2.88 -3.90 -5.02
CA ILE A 161 2.24 -4.85 -4.11
C ILE A 161 2.03 -4.17 -2.77
N GLY A 162 0.83 -3.62 -2.59
CA GLY A 162 0.41 -2.92 -1.38
C GLY A 162 -0.12 -3.86 -0.29
N GLY A 163 -0.80 -3.26 0.69
CA GLY A 163 -1.50 -4.03 1.73
C GLY A 163 -2.73 -4.75 1.18
N GLY A 164 -3.66 -4.02 0.56
CA GLY A 164 -4.94 -4.59 0.13
C GLY A 164 -5.02 -4.94 -1.36
N THR A 165 -4.09 -4.45 -2.17
CA THR A 165 -4.12 -4.55 -3.63
C THR A 165 -2.72 -4.79 -4.19
N THR A 166 -2.69 -5.35 -5.40
CA THR A 166 -1.52 -5.35 -6.28
C THR A 166 -1.94 -4.63 -7.55
N GLU A 167 -1.23 -3.55 -7.90
CA GLU A 167 -1.40 -2.82 -9.15
C GLU A 167 -0.33 -3.27 -10.14
N VAL A 168 -0.73 -3.81 -11.28
CA VAL A 168 0.17 -4.11 -12.40
C VAL A 168 -0.10 -3.10 -13.49
N ALA A 169 0.93 -2.42 -13.98
CA ALA A 169 0.76 -1.47 -15.06
C ALA A 169 1.93 -1.47 -16.05
N VAL A 170 1.59 -1.17 -17.30
CA VAL A 170 2.51 -0.89 -18.39
C VAL A 170 2.34 0.57 -18.81
N LEU A 171 3.45 1.29 -18.79
CA LEU A 171 3.52 2.73 -19.03
C LEU A 171 4.39 3.01 -20.27
N SER A 172 4.00 4.04 -21.02
CA SER A 172 4.78 4.58 -22.15
C SER A 172 4.30 6.01 -22.42
N LEU A 173 5.18 6.89 -22.92
CA LEU A 173 4.84 8.27 -23.28
C LEU A 173 4.14 9.08 -22.16
N GLY A 174 4.41 8.74 -20.91
CA GLY A 174 3.90 9.41 -19.72
C GLY A 174 2.45 9.07 -19.39
N ASP A 175 1.89 8.00 -19.98
CA ASP A 175 0.51 7.54 -19.75
C ASP A 175 0.45 6.02 -19.55
N VAL A 176 -0.70 5.55 -19.05
CA VAL A 176 -1.01 4.15 -18.83
C VAL A 176 -1.45 3.50 -20.13
N VAL A 177 -0.68 2.55 -20.62
CA VAL A 177 -1.07 1.70 -21.76
C VAL A 177 -1.99 0.59 -21.30
N TYR A 178 -1.62 -0.04 -20.19
CA TYR A 178 -2.40 -1.08 -19.53
C TYR A 178 -2.26 -0.92 -18.02
N ALA A 179 -3.35 -1.10 -17.28
CA ALA A 179 -3.28 -1.26 -15.85
C ALA A 179 -4.38 -2.19 -15.35
N ARG A 180 -4.05 -2.97 -14.32
CA ARG A 180 -4.96 -3.87 -13.65
C ARG A 180 -4.69 -3.85 -12.16
N SER A 181 -5.76 -3.70 -11.39
CA SER A 181 -5.77 -3.86 -9.95
C SER A 181 -6.33 -5.22 -9.59
N VAL A 182 -5.64 -5.98 -8.74
CA VAL A 182 -6.17 -7.18 -8.09
C VAL A 182 -6.20 -6.98 -6.59
N ARG A 183 -7.26 -7.46 -5.92
CA ARG A 183 -7.49 -7.30 -4.47
C ARG A 183 -6.71 -8.33 -3.65
N ILE A 184 -5.42 -8.43 -3.95
CA ILE A 184 -4.46 -9.36 -3.37
C ILE A 184 -3.21 -8.56 -3.04
N GLY A 185 -2.74 -8.67 -1.80
CA GLY A 185 -1.58 -7.95 -1.29
C GLY A 185 -1.20 -8.50 0.07
N GLY A 186 -0.48 -7.70 0.87
CA GLY A 186 -0.04 -8.08 2.21
C GLY A 186 -1.15 -8.57 3.15
N ASP A 187 -2.37 -8.03 3.06
CA ASP A 187 -3.53 -8.41 3.88
C ASP A 187 -3.98 -9.85 3.55
N ARG A 188 -4.00 -10.22 2.26
CA ARG A 188 -4.33 -11.60 1.83
C ARG A 188 -3.25 -12.60 2.23
N MET A 189 -1.99 -12.17 2.24
CA MET A 189 -0.89 -13.00 2.75
C MET A 189 -1.05 -13.29 4.25
N ASP A 190 -1.44 -12.28 5.04
CA ASP A 190 -1.72 -12.46 6.48
C ASP A 190 -2.91 -13.40 6.70
N GLU A 191 -4.01 -13.21 5.97
CA GLU A 191 -5.16 -14.11 5.98
C GLU A 191 -4.77 -15.55 5.63
N ALA A 192 -3.92 -15.75 4.63
CA ALA A 192 -3.46 -17.07 4.21
C ALA A 192 -2.65 -17.77 5.31
N ILE A 193 -1.75 -17.05 5.99
CA ILE A 193 -1.00 -17.56 7.14
C ILE A 193 -1.94 -17.95 8.29
N ILE A 194 -2.91 -17.09 8.64
CA ILE A 194 -3.90 -17.39 9.68
C ILE A 194 -4.66 -18.67 9.34
N ASN A 195 -5.16 -18.78 8.10
CA ASN A 195 -5.94 -19.93 7.64
C ASN A 195 -5.12 -21.20 7.57
N TYR A 196 -3.84 -21.12 7.19
CA TYR A 196 -2.93 -22.25 7.19
C TYR A 196 -2.72 -22.80 8.61
N LEU A 197 -2.38 -21.95 9.58
CA LEU A 197 -2.19 -22.40 10.97
C LEU A 197 -3.48 -22.90 11.62
N ARG A 198 -4.62 -22.29 11.26
CA ARG A 198 -5.94 -22.75 11.69
C ARG A 198 -6.21 -24.18 11.25
N ARG A 199 -5.93 -24.52 9.98
CA ARG A 199 -6.22 -25.82 9.37
C ARG A 199 -5.17 -26.89 9.70
N ASN A 200 -3.89 -26.53 9.60
CA ASN A 200 -2.79 -27.49 9.67
C ASN A 200 -2.23 -27.65 11.09
N GLN A 201 -2.41 -26.66 11.97
CA GLN A 201 -1.83 -26.65 13.34
C GLN A 201 -2.88 -26.55 14.46
N ASN A 202 -4.18 -26.52 14.10
CA ASN A 202 -5.31 -26.30 15.02
C ASN A 202 -5.10 -25.08 15.92
N MET A 203 -4.54 -24.01 15.35
CA MET A 203 -4.11 -22.83 16.10
C MET A 203 -4.69 -21.56 15.50
N LEU A 204 -5.32 -20.74 16.34
CA LEU A 204 -5.80 -19.42 15.98
C LEU A 204 -4.79 -18.35 16.40
N ILE A 205 -4.39 -17.52 15.45
CA ILE A 205 -3.59 -16.31 15.68
C ILE A 205 -4.33 -15.08 15.14
N GLY A 206 -3.98 -13.90 15.66
CA GLY A 206 -4.50 -12.62 15.15
C GLY A 206 -3.66 -12.05 14.00
N GLU A 207 -4.19 -11.04 13.33
CA GLU A 207 -3.57 -10.35 12.19
C GLU A 207 -2.15 -9.85 12.49
N SER A 208 -1.93 -9.14 13.61
CA SER A 208 -0.60 -8.63 13.96
C SER A 208 0.43 -9.75 14.18
N THR A 209 -0.02 -10.92 14.63
CA THR A 209 0.87 -12.09 14.75
C THR A 209 1.21 -12.64 13.37
N ALA A 210 0.23 -12.71 12.45
CA ALA A 210 0.43 -13.17 11.09
C ALA A 210 1.36 -12.22 10.29
N GLU A 211 1.15 -10.91 10.40
CA GLU A 211 2.01 -9.88 9.80
C GLU A 211 3.45 -10.03 10.31
N ARG A 212 3.62 -10.31 11.60
CA ARG A 212 4.96 -10.58 12.18
C ARG A 212 5.58 -11.85 11.60
N VAL A 213 4.82 -12.94 11.41
CA VAL A 213 5.33 -14.14 10.75
C VAL A 213 5.79 -13.83 9.33
N LYS A 214 4.92 -13.17 8.54
CA LYS A 214 5.17 -12.75 7.16
C LYS A 214 6.43 -11.91 7.04
N THR A 215 6.59 -10.91 7.90
CA THR A 215 7.73 -9.97 7.83
C THR A 215 9.02 -10.53 8.43
N SER A 216 8.96 -11.54 9.29
CA SER A 216 10.16 -12.12 9.92
C SER A 216 10.76 -13.27 9.10
N ILE A 217 9.91 -14.17 8.58
CA ILE A 217 10.35 -15.39 7.88
C ILE A 217 9.51 -15.70 6.63
N GLY A 218 8.71 -14.76 6.14
CA GLY A 218 7.92 -14.97 4.93
C GLY A 218 8.79 -15.03 3.69
N THR A 219 8.48 -15.98 2.81
CA THR A 219 9.12 -16.14 1.51
C THR A 219 8.07 -16.57 0.47
N ALA A 220 8.31 -16.21 -0.78
CA ALA A 220 7.50 -16.60 -1.92
C ALA A 220 7.88 -17.99 -2.49
N ARG A 221 8.98 -18.60 -2.03
CA ARG A 221 9.51 -19.87 -2.54
C ARG A 221 9.75 -20.87 -1.43
N MET A 222 9.70 -22.16 -1.77
CA MET A 222 10.11 -23.20 -0.83
C MET A 222 11.63 -23.07 -0.58
N PRO A 223 12.10 -23.05 0.68
CA PRO A 223 13.54 -23.04 0.96
C PRO A 223 14.25 -24.28 0.40
N ASP A 224 15.49 -24.10 -0.08
CA ASP A 224 16.29 -25.17 -0.71
C ASP A 224 16.57 -26.35 0.25
N ASP A 225 16.69 -26.08 1.56
CA ASP A 225 16.88 -27.10 2.60
C ASP A 225 15.56 -27.77 3.05
N GLY A 226 14.43 -27.37 2.46
CA GLY A 226 13.08 -27.86 2.75
C GLY A 226 12.48 -27.37 4.07
N ARG A 227 13.16 -26.49 4.82
CA ARG A 227 12.67 -25.98 6.12
C ARG A 227 12.81 -24.47 6.25
N GLY A 228 13.98 -23.92 5.97
CA GLY A 228 14.35 -22.52 6.15
C GLY A 228 14.32 -22.06 7.62
N ALA A 229 14.25 -20.74 7.82
CA ALA A 229 14.24 -20.13 9.15
C ALA A 229 12.99 -20.52 9.96
N THR A 230 13.08 -20.47 11.29
CA THR A 230 11.95 -20.73 12.18
C THR A 230 11.75 -19.61 13.20
N ILE A 231 10.50 -19.47 13.67
CA ILE A 231 10.14 -18.58 14.79
C ILE A 231 9.11 -19.23 15.71
N MET A 232 9.12 -18.84 16.98
CA MET A 232 8.09 -19.25 17.94
C MET A 232 6.89 -18.31 17.87
N VAL A 233 5.69 -18.88 17.73
CA VAL A 233 4.44 -18.13 17.65
C VAL A 233 3.47 -18.61 18.71
N ARG A 234 2.81 -17.64 19.36
CA ARG A 234 1.76 -17.87 20.36
C ARG A 234 0.39 -17.56 19.79
N GLY A 235 -0.59 -18.32 20.23
CA GLY A 235 -1.98 -18.22 19.80
C GLY A 235 -2.87 -19.08 20.67
N ARG A 236 -4.10 -19.29 20.22
CA ARG A 236 -5.11 -20.08 20.93
C ARG A 236 -5.26 -21.45 20.26
N ASP A 237 -5.12 -22.52 21.03
CA ASP A 237 -5.44 -23.87 20.58
C ASP A 237 -6.96 -23.97 20.33
N LEU A 238 -7.35 -24.48 19.17
CA LEU A 238 -8.75 -24.57 18.77
C LEU A 238 -9.49 -25.78 19.37
N LEU A 239 -8.77 -26.80 19.83
CA LEU A 239 -9.35 -27.98 20.45
C LEU A 239 -9.70 -27.69 21.92
N ASN A 240 -8.76 -27.10 22.65
CA ASN A 240 -8.87 -26.92 24.10
C ASN A 240 -9.12 -25.46 24.53
N GLY A 241 -8.99 -24.49 23.61
CA GLY A 241 -9.23 -23.07 23.88
C GLY A 241 -8.13 -22.36 24.67
N ILE A 242 -7.06 -23.05 25.04
CA ILE A 242 -5.96 -22.53 25.87
C ILE A 242 -4.83 -21.91 25.02
N PRO A 243 -4.00 -21.01 25.59
CA PRO A 243 -2.80 -20.53 24.92
C PRO A 243 -1.85 -21.68 24.56
N LYS A 244 -1.34 -21.67 23.33
CA LYS A 244 -0.38 -22.62 22.77
C LYS A 244 0.75 -21.87 22.07
N GLU A 245 1.95 -22.42 22.14
CA GLU A 245 3.11 -21.94 21.41
C GLU A 245 3.58 -23.05 20.46
N ILE A 246 3.85 -22.71 19.21
CA ILE A 246 4.39 -23.64 18.20
C ILE A 246 5.58 -23.00 17.49
N GLU A 247 6.47 -23.84 16.98
CA GLU A 247 7.49 -23.42 16.02
C GLU A 247 6.85 -23.37 14.62
N ILE A 248 7.05 -22.25 13.91
CA ILE A 248 6.65 -22.08 12.51
C ILE A 248 7.91 -21.96 11.67
N SER A 249 7.99 -22.74 10.60
CA SER A 249 9.08 -22.70 9.64
C SER A 249 8.75 -21.88 8.41
N GLN A 250 9.78 -21.40 7.73
CA GLN A 250 9.69 -20.66 6.47
C GLN A 250 9.03 -21.53 5.37
N ALA A 251 9.27 -22.84 5.36
CA ALA A 251 8.58 -23.79 4.48
C ALA A 251 7.05 -23.80 4.67
N MET A 252 6.57 -23.77 5.93
CA MET A 252 5.13 -23.67 6.23
C MET A 252 4.54 -22.34 5.74
N VAL A 253 5.31 -21.25 5.85
CA VAL A 253 4.87 -19.94 5.36
C VAL A 253 4.83 -19.92 3.83
N ALA A 254 5.83 -20.49 3.15
CA ALA A 254 5.83 -20.64 1.70
C ALA A 254 4.60 -21.41 1.21
N GLU A 255 4.25 -22.53 1.87
CA GLU A 255 3.05 -23.31 1.55
C GLU A 255 1.76 -22.49 1.79
N ALA A 256 1.70 -21.75 2.89
CA ALA A 256 0.57 -20.87 3.19
C ALA A 256 0.39 -19.78 2.13
N LEU A 257 1.49 -19.24 1.58
CA LEU A 257 1.49 -18.14 0.63
C LEU A 257 1.36 -18.58 -0.84
N ALA A 258 1.30 -19.88 -1.14
CA ALA A 258 1.25 -20.39 -2.52
C ALA A 258 0.10 -19.78 -3.34
N GLU A 259 -1.12 -19.73 -2.79
CA GLU A 259 -2.30 -19.16 -3.46
C GLU A 259 -2.15 -17.65 -3.75
N PRO A 260 -1.86 -16.76 -2.77
CA PRO A 260 -1.67 -15.34 -3.08
C PRO A 260 -0.48 -15.09 -4.00
N MET A 261 0.59 -15.88 -3.93
CA MET A 261 1.73 -15.76 -4.86
C MET A 261 1.33 -16.11 -6.29
N GLN A 262 0.60 -17.21 -6.48
CA GLN A 262 0.10 -17.60 -7.81
C GLN A 262 -0.76 -16.49 -8.43
N ALA A 263 -1.66 -15.90 -7.64
CA ALA A 263 -2.54 -14.87 -8.15
C ALA A 263 -1.81 -13.56 -8.51
N ILE A 264 -0.73 -13.21 -7.80
CA ILE A 264 0.15 -12.09 -8.18
C ILE A 264 0.88 -12.42 -9.50
N CYS A 265 1.40 -13.64 -9.64
CA CYS A 265 2.06 -14.08 -10.88
C CYS A 265 1.10 -14.04 -12.09
N GLU A 266 -0.13 -14.54 -11.91
CA GLU A 266 -1.19 -14.48 -12.92
C GLU A 266 -1.54 -13.03 -13.31
N ALA A 267 -1.55 -12.10 -12.36
CA ALA A 267 -1.80 -10.69 -12.65
C ALA A 267 -0.70 -10.09 -13.55
N VAL A 268 0.57 -10.45 -13.32
CA VAL A 268 1.70 -10.03 -14.16
C VAL A 268 1.61 -10.63 -15.56
N MET A 269 1.34 -11.93 -15.66
CA MET A 269 1.23 -12.62 -16.96
C MET A 269 0.08 -12.05 -17.81
N VAL A 270 -1.10 -11.84 -17.21
CA VAL A 270 -2.24 -11.24 -17.92
C VAL A 270 -1.94 -9.82 -18.40
N ALA A 271 -1.17 -9.04 -17.64
CA ALA A 271 -0.75 -7.71 -18.09
C ALA A 271 0.19 -7.80 -19.29
N LEU A 272 1.14 -8.74 -19.28
CA LEU A 272 2.04 -8.96 -20.41
C LEU A 272 1.26 -9.40 -21.67
N GLU A 273 0.30 -10.32 -21.53
CA GLU A 273 -0.54 -10.80 -22.64
C GLU A 273 -1.42 -9.70 -23.26
N ALA A 274 -1.88 -8.74 -22.44
CA ALA A 274 -2.69 -7.62 -22.90
C ALA A 274 -1.87 -6.45 -23.48
N THR A 275 -0.53 -6.52 -23.38
CA THR A 275 0.36 -5.45 -23.81
C THR A 275 0.63 -5.53 -25.33
N PRO A 276 0.63 -4.41 -26.07
CA PRO A 276 1.00 -4.40 -27.48
C PRO A 276 2.38 -5.03 -27.73
N PRO A 277 2.58 -5.78 -28.84
CA PRO A 277 3.81 -6.55 -29.06
C PRO A 277 5.11 -5.75 -28.93
N ASP A 278 5.15 -4.52 -29.46
CA ASP A 278 6.35 -3.67 -29.40
C ASP A 278 6.71 -3.30 -27.95
N LEU A 279 5.71 -2.99 -27.12
CA LEU A 279 5.93 -2.65 -25.70
C LEU A 279 6.20 -3.89 -24.86
N ALA A 280 5.64 -5.05 -25.23
CA ALA A 280 5.94 -6.31 -24.57
C ALA A 280 7.40 -6.71 -24.81
N ALA A 281 7.95 -6.48 -26.01
CA ALA A 281 9.36 -6.69 -26.30
C ALA A 281 10.26 -5.80 -25.42
N ASP A 282 9.93 -4.52 -25.26
CA ASP A 282 10.65 -3.62 -24.34
C ASP A 282 10.65 -4.15 -22.90
N ILE A 283 9.53 -4.73 -22.43
CA ILE A 283 9.40 -5.29 -21.08
C ILE A 283 10.22 -6.57 -20.92
N VAL A 284 10.32 -7.41 -21.97
CA VAL A 284 11.19 -8.59 -21.95
C VAL A 284 12.66 -8.18 -21.82
N ASP A 285 13.07 -7.12 -22.51
CA ASP A 285 14.44 -6.63 -22.48
C ASP A 285 14.80 -5.89 -21.19
N ARG A 286 13.90 -5.04 -20.68
CA ARG A 286 14.13 -4.17 -19.51
C ARG A 286 13.70 -4.77 -18.19
N GLY A 287 12.74 -5.69 -18.23
CA GLY A 287 12.16 -6.33 -17.06
C GLY A 287 11.00 -5.57 -16.42
N VAL A 288 10.69 -6.03 -15.21
CA VAL A 288 9.62 -5.54 -14.34
C VAL A 288 10.23 -4.94 -13.09
N ILE A 289 9.71 -3.79 -12.66
CA ILE A 289 10.07 -3.17 -11.39
C ILE A 289 8.99 -3.45 -10.34
N LEU A 290 9.40 -4.02 -9.20
CA LEU A 290 8.53 -4.25 -8.05
C LEU A 290 8.59 -3.05 -7.10
N THR A 291 7.42 -2.60 -6.64
CA THR A 291 7.25 -1.58 -5.59
C THR A 291 6.26 -2.03 -4.53
N GLY A 292 6.11 -1.24 -3.47
CA GLY A 292 5.17 -1.51 -2.40
C GLY A 292 5.75 -2.43 -1.32
N GLY A 293 5.06 -2.51 -0.18
CA GLY A 293 5.56 -3.28 0.96
C GLY A 293 5.56 -4.78 0.77
N GLY A 294 4.61 -5.30 -0.02
CA GLY A 294 4.57 -6.72 -0.36
C GLY A 294 5.72 -7.15 -1.27
N ALA A 295 6.35 -6.23 -2.01
CA ALA A 295 7.53 -6.52 -2.82
C ALA A 295 8.76 -6.92 -1.98
N MET A 296 8.73 -6.65 -0.67
CA MET A 296 9.81 -7.02 0.27
C MET A 296 9.68 -8.44 0.84
N LEU A 297 8.67 -9.21 0.41
CA LEU A 297 8.57 -10.63 0.76
C LEU A 297 9.81 -11.38 0.25
N GLY A 298 10.39 -12.26 1.06
CA GLY A 298 11.60 -13.00 0.69
C GLY A 298 11.42 -13.76 -0.62
N ASP A 299 12.45 -13.73 -1.48
CA ASP A 299 12.53 -14.46 -2.75
C ASP A 299 11.37 -14.22 -3.74
N LEU A 300 10.60 -13.13 -3.57
CA LEU A 300 9.47 -12.81 -4.45
C LEU A 300 9.90 -12.45 -5.87
N ASP A 301 10.99 -11.70 -6.00
CA ASP A 301 11.60 -11.38 -7.29
C ASP A 301 12.06 -12.63 -8.04
N LEU A 302 12.66 -13.57 -7.31
CA LEU A 302 13.06 -14.88 -7.84
C LEU A 302 11.84 -15.72 -8.24
N ALA A 303 10.80 -15.76 -7.41
CA ALA A 303 9.58 -16.52 -7.70
C ALA A 303 8.91 -16.02 -8.99
N LEU A 304 8.79 -14.71 -9.12
CA LEU A 304 8.22 -14.08 -10.32
C LEU A 304 9.12 -14.30 -11.53
N ARG A 305 10.44 -14.23 -11.39
CA ARG A 305 11.39 -14.50 -12.48
C ARG A 305 11.27 -15.93 -12.99
N GLU A 306 11.16 -16.91 -12.10
CA GLU A 306 11.01 -18.32 -12.46
C GLU A 306 9.70 -18.63 -13.18
N GLN A 307 8.60 -17.97 -12.78
CA GLN A 307 7.29 -18.21 -13.37
C GLN A 307 7.05 -17.42 -14.67
N THR A 308 7.57 -16.20 -14.76
CA THR A 308 7.31 -15.31 -15.92
C THR A 308 8.43 -15.34 -16.96
N GLY A 309 9.65 -15.74 -16.58
CA GLY A 309 10.84 -15.64 -17.43
C GLY A 309 11.38 -14.22 -17.58
N LEU A 310 10.73 -13.20 -16.99
CA LEU A 310 11.14 -11.81 -17.07
C LEU A 310 12.24 -11.49 -16.04
N SER A 311 13.10 -10.53 -16.35
CA SER A 311 13.94 -9.92 -15.32
C SER A 311 13.06 -9.14 -14.34
N ILE A 312 13.24 -9.38 -13.05
CA ILE A 312 12.48 -8.74 -11.97
C ILE A 312 13.46 -7.99 -11.10
N THR A 313 13.20 -6.71 -10.85
CA THR A 313 14.05 -5.81 -10.05
C THR A 313 13.21 -5.15 -8.97
N LEU A 314 13.68 -5.18 -7.73
CA LEU A 314 13.06 -4.44 -6.63
C LEU A 314 13.51 -2.97 -6.70
N ALA A 315 12.56 -2.03 -6.56
CA ALA A 315 12.90 -0.61 -6.47
C ALA A 315 13.74 -0.31 -5.22
N ASP A 316 14.57 0.73 -5.26
CA ASP A 316 15.47 1.09 -4.15
C ASP A 316 14.72 1.42 -2.85
N GLN A 317 13.53 2.03 -2.95
CA GLN A 317 12.69 2.40 -1.82
C GLN A 317 11.24 1.92 -2.05
N PRO A 318 10.99 0.61 -2.04
CA PRO A 318 9.74 0.05 -2.54
C PRO A 318 8.53 0.55 -1.72
N MET A 319 8.68 0.64 -0.40
CA MET A 319 7.68 1.21 0.54
C MET A 319 7.35 2.69 0.30
N ASN A 320 8.26 3.45 -0.31
CA ASN A 320 8.13 4.89 -0.43
C ASN A 320 7.81 5.34 -1.87
N CYS A 321 7.82 4.43 -2.86
CA CYS A 321 7.71 4.78 -4.27
C CYS A 321 6.47 5.63 -4.56
N VAL A 322 5.29 5.19 -4.13
CA VAL A 322 4.04 5.92 -4.35
C VAL A 322 4.08 7.33 -3.73
N ALA A 323 4.50 7.46 -2.48
CA ALA A 323 4.62 8.75 -1.81
C ALA A 323 5.67 9.67 -2.47
N LEU A 324 6.82 9.14 -2.88
CA LEU A 324 7.86 9.87 -3.60
C LEU A 324 7.39 10.34 -4.98
N GLY A 325 6.70 9.47 -5.73
CA GLY A 325 6.18 9.82 -7.04
C GLY A 325 5.05 10.83 -7.00
N THR A 326 4.14 10.68 -6.04
CA THR A 326 3.09 11.68 -5.75
C THR A 326 3.72 13.01 -5.34
N GLY A 327 4.79 12.97 -4.52
CA GLY A 327 5.60 14.13 -4.16
C GLY A 327 6.24 14.80 -5.36
N LYS A 328 6.88 14.04 -6.26
CA LYS A 328 7.45 14.54 -7.52
C LYS A 328 6.36 15.16 -8.42
N ALA A 329 5.17 14.58 -8.49
CA ALA A 329 4.02 15.17 -9.21
C ALA A 329 3.61 16.52 -8.63
N LEU A 330 3.77 16.72 -7.32
CA LEU A 330 3.54 18.01 -6.66
C LEU A 330 4.67 19.03 -6.92
N GLU A 331 5.92 18.58 -6.97
CA GLU A 331 7.06 19.44 -7.31
C GLU A 331 6.96 19.95 -8.75
N TYR A 332 6.69 19.03 -9.69
CA TYR A 332 6.70 19.23 -11.13
C TYR A 332 5.29 19.28 -11.76
N GLU A 333 4.29 19.76 -11.02
CA GLU A 333 2.86 19.76 -11.40
C GLU A 333 2.59 20.28 -12.82
N LYS A 334 3.33 21.29 -13.29
CA LYS A 334 3.16 21.82 -14.65
C LYS A 334 3.49 20.79 -15.73
N GLN A 335 4.53 19.99 -15.52
CA GLN A 335 5.00 18.96 -16.45
C GLN A 335 4.15 17.69 -16.36
N LEU A 336 3.59 17.43 -15.18
CA LEU A 336 2.79 16.23 -14.88
C LEU A 336 1.28 16.53 -14.79
N ARG A 337 0.83 17.65 -15.35
CA ARG A 337 -0.57 18.10 -15.23
C ARG A 337 -1.55 17.10 -15.84
N HIS A 338 -1.15 16.40 -16.91
CA HIS A 338 -1.96 15.43 -17.63
C HIS A 338 -2.26 14.16 -16.81
N VAL A 339 -1.40 13.81 -15.85
CA VAL A 339 -1.62 12.66 -14.95
C VAL A 339 -2.28 13.02 -13.63
N ILE A 340 -2.61 14.30 -13.41
CA ILE A 340 -3.28 14.79 -12.19
C ILE A 340 -4.71 15.20 -12.51
N ASP A 341 -5.68 14.55 -11.89
CA ASP A 341 -7.10 14.85 -12.04
C ASP A 341 -7.61 15.75 -10.89
N TYR A 342 -7.97 17.00 -11.21
CA TYR A 342 -8.57 17.95 -10.26
C TYR A 342 -10.08 18.10 -10.42
N ASP A 343 -10.66 17.55 -11.48
CA ASP A 343 -11.92 18.04 -12.05
C ASP A 343 -13.02 16.94 -12.10
N SER A 344 -12.68 15.67 -11.87
CA SER A 344 -13.59 14.51 -12.04
C SER A 344 -14.11 13.93 -10.73
#